data_AF-A0A4V1UF89-F1
#
_entry.id   AF-A0A4V1UF89-F1
#
_cell.length_a   1.000
_cell.length_b   1.000
_cell.length_c   1.000
_cell.angle_alpha   90.00
_cell.angle_beta   90.00
_cell.angle_gamma   90.00
#
_symmetry.space_group_name_H-M   'P 1'
#
loop_
_entity.id
_entity.type
_entity.pdbx_description
1 polymer ?
#
loop_
_entity_poly.entity_id
_entity_poly.type
_entity_poly.pdbx_seq_one_letter_code
_entity_poly.pdbx_strand_id
1 'polypeptide(L)'
;MKKIIPILLVALVVSSCKKFLELYPEHQISTATFYTKQADFENALVGAYSTVRDLYSSSNTHHVSELGTDNSEINWSSPTVDQMQFDQNAVTATNGVIRALWTTSLFTVSRCNLILQRIDAVDFDAAVKQKIKAETLFLRAFSYFQLVQYFG
;
A
#
# COMPACT_ATOMS: atom_id res chain seq x y z
N MET A 1 50.25 32.75 21.51
CA MET A 1 49.56 31.52 21.95
C MET A 1 48.07 31.72 22.28
N LYS A 2 47.57 32.94 22.55
CA LYS A 2 46.15 33.19 22.90
C LYS A 2 45.11 33.16 21.75
N LYS A 3 45.55 33.10 20.47
CA LYS A 3 44.66 33.08 19.29
C LYS A 3 44.29 31.66 18.80
N ILE A 4 44.89 30.61 19.35
CA ILE A 4 44.64 29.21 18.94
C ILE A 4 43.37 28.66 19.60
N ILE A 5 43.08 29.11 20.82
CA ILE A 5 41.92 28.69 21.62
C ILE A 5 40.57 28.97 20.92
N PRO A 6 40.30 30.18 20.37
CA PRO A 6 39.02 30.42 19.69
C PRO A 6 38.88 29.62 18.38
N ILE A 7 39.97 29.31 17.68
CA ILE A 7 39.96 28.51 16.45
C ILE A 7 39.62 27.05 16.76
N LEU A 8 40.17 26.51 17.84
CA LEU A 8 39.89 25.15 18.30
C LEU A 8 38.43 25.01 18.77
N LEU A 9 37.88 26.05 19.41
CA LEU A 9 36.48 26.06 19.87
C LEU A 9 35.49 26.06 18.69
N VAL A 10 35.79 26.80 17.62
CA VAL A 10 34.96 26.82 16.40
C VAL A 10 35.02 25.48 15.66
N ALA A 11 36.17 24.80 15.66
CA ALA A 11 36.32 23.48 15.06
C ALA A 11 35.48 22.38 15.76
N LEU A 12 35.20 22.51 17.06
CA LEU A 12 34.31 21.58 17.78
C LEU A 12 32.83 21.76 17.43
N VAL A 13 32.40 22.95 16.98
CA VAL A 13 30.99 23.20 16.63
C VAL A 13 30.62 22.59 15.28
N VAL A 14 31.59 22.41 14.38
CA VAL A 14 31.37 21.80 13.05
C VAL A 14 31.48 20.27 13.03
N SER A 15 31.94 19.63 14.12
CA SER A 15 31.91 18.15 14.23
C SER A 15 30.52 17.65 14.66
N SER A 16 29.50 17.91 13.84
CA SER A 16 28.18 17.31 14.03
C SER A 16 28.19 15.88 13.46
N CYS A 17 28.08 14.88 14.35
CA CYS A 17 27.93 13.48 13.97
C CYS A 17 26.54 13.24 13.35
N LYS A 18 26.39 13.51 12.04
CA LYS A 18 25.15 13.23 11.30
C LYS A 18 24.74 11.75 11.37
N LYS A 19 25.71 10.84 11.36
CA LYS A 19 25.48 9.38 11.34
C LYS A 19 24.80 8.81 12.60
N PHE A 20 24.86 9.50 13.74
CA PHE A 20 24.16 9.03 14.96
C PHE A 20 22.65 9.28 14.88
N LEU A 21 22.19 10.30 14.15
CA LEU A 21 20.77 10.62 14.00
C LEU A 21 20.09 9.88 12.84
N GLU A 22 20.85 9.31 11.90
CA GLU A 22 20.33 8.54 10.76
C GLU A 22 20.23 7.06 11.12
N LEU A 23 19.36 6.73 12.08
CA LEU A 23 19.03 5.35 12.42
C LEU A 23 17.95 4.81 11.47
N TYR A 24 18.29 3.75 10.74
CA TYR A 24 17.31 2.93 10.05
C TYR A 24 16.89 1.76 10.94
N PRO A 25 15.64 1.30 10.86
CA PRO A 25 15.21 0.13 11.61
C PRO A 25 16.03 -1.11 11.19
N GLU A 26 16.69 -1.75 12.15
CA GLU A 26 17.56 -2.92 11.87
C GLU A 26 16.79 -4.16 11.41
N HIS A 27 15.52 -4.27 11.82
CA HIS A 27 14.67 -5.43 11.54
C HIS A 27 13.53 -5.13 10.57
N GLN A 28 13.48 -3.94 9.99
CA GLN A 28 12.45 -3.58 9.02
C GLN A 28 13.08 -2.95 7.79
N ILE A 29 12.52 -3.30 6.63
CA ILE A 29 12.90 -2.69 5.38
C ILE A 29 12.45 -1.23 5.40
N SER A 30 13.41 -0.31 5.45
CA SER A 30 13.12 1.12 5.37
C SER A 30 12.72 1.48 3.94
N THR A 31 11.60 2.18 3.79
CA THR A 31 11.21 2.70 2.48
C THR A 31 12.27 3.65 1.92
N ALA A 32 13.09 4.32 2.75
CA ALA A 32 14.17 5.19 2.30
C ALA A 32 15.31 4.43 1.59
N THR A 33 15.57 3.18 1.97
CA THR A 33 16.70 2.38 1.46
C THR A 33 16.27 1.20 0.60
N PHE A 34 14.97 0.94 0.47
CA PHE A 34 14.49 -0.25 -0.23
C PHE A 34 14.57 -0.18 -1.75
N TYR A 35 14.31 0.96 -2.39
CA TYR A 35 14.17 1.04 -3.85
C TYR A 35 15.51 1.35 -4.52
N THR A 36 16.37 0.34 -4.68
CA THR A 36 17.75 0.55 -5.14
C THR A 36 18.14 -0.25 -6.39
N LYS A 37 17.46 -1.36 -6.67
CA LYS A 37 17.73 -2.25 -7.81
C LYS A 37 16.43 -2.85 -8.35
N GLN A 38 16.49 -3.43 -9.54
CA GLN A 38 15.37 -4.08 -10.22
C GLN A 38 14.60 -5.05 -9.32
N ALA A 39 15.30 -5.94 -8.60
CA ALA A 39 14.67 -6.94 -7.72
C ALA A 39 13.79 -6.33 -6.62
N ASP A 40 14.09 -5.12 -6.16
CA ASP A 40 13.28 -4.44 -5.14
C ASP A 40 11.94 -4.00 -5.73
N PHE A 41 11.91 -3.56 -7.00
CA PHE A 41 10.68 -3.21 -7.71
C PHE A 41 9.85 -4.43 -8.08
N GLU A 42 10.49 -5.54 -8.45
CA GLU A 42 9.80 -6.82 -8.66
C GLU A 42 9.12 -7.30 -7.38
N ASN A 43 9.82 -7.25 -6.23
CA ASN A 43 9.25 -7.58 -4.93
C ASN A 43 8.13 -6.61 -4.52
N ALA A 44 8.30 -5.31 -4.78
CA ALA A 44 7.26 -4.32 -4.52
C ALA A 44 5.99 -4.60 -5.35
N LEU A 45 6.17 -4.96 -6.63
CA LEU A 45 5.08 -5.31 -7.53
C LEU A 45 4.34 -6.56 -7.06
N VAL A 46 5.06 -7.61 -6.65
CA VAL A 46 4.45 -8.80 -6.02
C VAL A 46 3.63 -8.41 -4.78
N GLY A 47 4.15 -7.49 -3.97
CA GLY A 47 3.42 -6.96 -2.81
C GLY A 47 2.21 -6.08 -3.17
N ALA A 48 2.12 -5.52 -4.37
CA ALA A 48 0.92 -4.85 -4.87
C ALA A 48 -0.10 -5.86 -5.40
N TYR A 49 0.34 -6.90 -6.10
CA TYR A 49 -0.52 -8.02 -6.49
C TYR A 49 -1.15 -8.72 -5.28
N SER A 50 -0.40 -8.88 -4.18
CA SER A 50 -0.93 -9.54 -3.00
C SER A 50 -2.11 -8.79 -2.40
N THR A 51 -2.12 -7.46 -2.41
CA THR A 51 -3.24 -6.68 -1.86
C THR A 51 -4.48 -6.74 -2.75
N VAL A 52 -4.31 -6.87 -4.07
CA VAL A 52 -5.42 -7.16 -4.98
C VAL A 52 -5.98 -8.55 -4.74
N ARG A 53 -5.12 -9.57 -4.55
CA ARG A 53 -5.57 -10.91 -4.16
C ARG A 53 -6.36 -10.86 -2.85
N ASP A 54 -5.90 -10.10 -1.86
CA ASP A 54 -6.56 -10.01 -0.55
C ASP A 54 -7.97 -9.39 -0.64
N LEU A 55 -8.24 -8.57 -1.67
CA LEU A 55 -9.59 -8.07 -1.97
C LEU A 55 -10.57 -9.21 -2.29
N TYR A 56 -10.10 -10.27 -2.96
CA TYR A 56 -10.91 -11.40 -3.42
C TYR A 56 -10.69 -12.69 -2.62
N SER A 57 -9.74 -12.72 -1.69
CA SER A 57 -9.46 -13.91 -0.87
C SER A 57 -10.53 -14.17 0.18
N SER A 58 -11.33 -13.15 0.51
CA SER A 58 -12.48 -13.24 1.41
C SER A 58 -13.78 -13.21 0.63
N SER A 59 -14.87 -13.69 1.24
CA SER A 59 -16.21 -13.58 0.68
C SER A 59 -16.76 -12.14 0.69
N ASN A 60 -15.96 -11.14 1.11
CA ASN A 60 -16.38 -9.75 1.20
C ASN A 60 -16.83 -9.16 -0.12
N THR A 61 -16.08 -9.42 -1.21
CA THR A 61 -16.47 -8.95 -2.55
C THR A 61 -17.78 -9.58 -2.99
N HIS A 62 -17.98 -10.87 -2.70
CA HIS A 62 -19.24 -11.57 -2.97
C HIS A 62 -20.41 -11.03 -2.13
N HIS A 63 -20.20 -10.72 -0.84
CA HIS A 63 -21.24 -10.12 -0.01
C HIS A 63 -21.68 -8.76 -0.57
N VAL A 64 -20.74 -7.94 -1.04
CA VAL A 64 -21.05 -6.61 -1.58
C VAL A 64 -21.71 -6.70 -2.96
N SER A 65 -21.31 -7.66 -3.81
CA SER A 65 -21.81 -7.75 -5.19
C SER A 65 -23.08 -8.60 -5.35
N GLU A 66 -23.26 -9.66 -4.55
CA GLU A 66 -24.34 -10.64 -4.75
C GLU A 66 -25.36 -10.66 -3.62
N LEU A 67 -24.98 -10.43 -2.36
CA LEU A 67 -25.87 -10.69 -1.21
C LEU A 67 -27.04 -9.70 -1.10
N GLY A 68 -26.94 -8.53 -1.73
CA GLY A 68 -28.05 -7.59 -1.89
C GLY A 68 -28.95 -7.88 -3.10
N THR A 69 -28.67 -8.93 -3.87
CA THR A 69 -29.42 -9.30 -5.09
C THR A 69 -30.32 -10.51 -4.86
N ASP A 70 -31.12 -10.88 -5.86
CA ASP A 70 -31.95 -12.09 -5.85
C ASP A 70 -31.20 -13.38 -6.25
N ASN A 71 -29.89 -13.28 -6.53
CA ASN A 71 -29.07 -14.42 -6.95
C ASN A 71 -28.47 -15.23 -5.78
N SER A 72 -28.47 -14.70 -4.56
CA SER A 72 -27.83 -15.36 -3.42
C SER A 72 -28.59 -15.14 -2.12
N GLU A 73 -28.49 -16.11 -1.21
CA GLU A 73 -29.08 -16.06 0.13
C GLU A 73 -28.11 -16.62 1.18
N ILE A 74 -28.29 -16.20 2.43
CA ILE A 74 -27.55 -16.75 3.56
C ILE A 74 -28.15 -18.11 3.95
N ASN A 75 -27.38 -19.20 3.82
CA ASN A 75 -27.83 -20.56 4.14
C ASN A 75 -27.10 -21.20 5.35
N TRP A 76 -26.65 -20.41 6.32
CA TRP A 76 -26.04 -20.93 7.55
C TRP A 76 -26.65 -20.31 8.81
N SER A 77 -26.54 -21.02 9.92
CA SER A 77 -27.34 -20.78 11.14
C SER A 77 -26.95 -19.54 11.96
N SER A 78 -25.86 -18.86 11.65
CA SER A 78 -25.35 -17.73 12.45
C SER A 78 -24.59 -16.72 11.58
N PRO A 79 -25.28 -15.97 10.71
CA PRO A 79 -24.66 -14.88 9.96
C PRO A 79 -24.17 -13.76 10.87
N THR A 80 -23.11 -13.10 10.44
CA THR A 80 -22.66 -11.88 11.10
C THR A 80 -23.62 -10.74 10.84
N VAL A 81 -23.64 -9.75 11.72
CA VAL A 81 -24.42 -8.52 11.53
C VAL A 81 -24.06 -7.84 10.20
N ASP A 82 -22.77 -7.81 9.85
CA ASP A 82 -22.30 -7.22 8.60
C ASP A 82 -22.86 -7.94 7.36
N GLN A 83 -23.02 -9.27 7.41
CA GLN A 83 -23.62 -10.06 6.32
C GLN A 83 -25.12 -9.82 6.22
N MET A 84 -25.83 -9.87 7.35
CA MET A 84 -27.28 -9.62 7.40
C MET A 84 -27.65 -8.23 6.88
N GLN A 85 -26.78 -7.24 7.10
CA GLN A 85 -26.99 -5.90 6.58
C GLN A 85 -27.05 -5.84 5.05
N PHE A 86 -26.30 -6.69 4.33
CA PHE A 86 -26.41 -6.77 2.86
C PHE A 86 -27.71 -7.46 2.44
N ASP A 87 -28.00 -8.62 3.03
CA ASP A 87 -29.21 -9.42 2.77
C ASP A 87 -30.51 -8.61 2.99
N GLN A 88 -30.51 -7.77 4.03
CA GLN A 88 -31.65 -6.91 4.38
C GLN A 88 -31.62 -5.55 3.69
N ASN A 89 -30.64 -5.27 2.82
CA ASN A 89 -30.44 -3.96 2.20
C ASN A 89 -30.39 -2.80 3.24
N ALA A 90 -29.77 -3.06 4.39
CA ALA A 90 -29.68 -2.17 5.55
C ALA A 90 -28.22 -1.87 5.96
N VAL A 91 -27.32 -1.77 4.98
CA VAL A 91 -25.89 -1.50 5.18
C VAL A 91 -25.67 -0.16 5.88
N THR A 92 -24.85 -0.15 6.92
CA THR A 92 -24.49 1.06 7.67
C THR A 92 -23.03 1.45 7.45
N ALA A 93 -22.67 2.69 7.79
CA ALA A 93 -21.30 3.19 7.67
C ALA A 93 -20.28 2.44 8.57
N THR A 94 -20.75 1.68 9.56
CA THR A 94 -19.88 0.89 10.45
C THR A 94 -19.62 -0.52 9.94
N ASN A 95 -20.23 -0.93 8.82
CA ASN A 95 -20.10 -2.26 8.26
C ASN A 95 -18.63 -2.62 7.98
N GLY A 96 -18.17 -3.74 8.55
CA GLY A 96 -16.78 -4.17 8.46
C GLY A 96 -16.34 -4.56 7.06
N VAL A 97 -17.24 -5.13 6.25
CA VAL A 97 -16.98 -5.56 4.87
C VAL A 97 -16.73 -4.35 3.97
N ILE A 98 -17.61 -3.34 4.05
CA ILE A 98 -17.44 -2.07 3.31
C ILE A 98 -16.12 -1.40 3.69
N ARG A 99 -15.82 -1.32 4.99
CA ARG A 99 -14.56 -0.73 5.47
C ARG A 99 -13.35 -1.48 4.92
N ALA A 100 -13.36 -2.82 4.95
CA ALA A 100 -12.27 -3.64 4.45
C ALA A 100 -12.04 -3.42 2.95
N LEU A 101 -13.10 -3.34 2.15
CA LEU A 101 -13.02 -3.12 0.70
C LEU A 101 -12.41 -1.74 0.39
N TRP A 102 -12.89 -0.70 1.07
CA TRP A 102 -12.36 0.66 0.96
C TRP A 102 -10.87 0.73 1.32
N THR A 103 -10.50 0.22 2.50
CA THR A 103 -9.12 0.33 3.00
C THR A 103 -8.15 -0.49 2.15
N THR A 104 -8.54 -1.68 1.70
CA THR A 104 -7.68 -2.55 0.88
C THR A 104 -7.44 -1.95 -0.51
N SER A 105 -8.48 -1.34 -1.10
CA SER A 105 -8.37 -0.68 -2.41
C SER A 105 -7.44 0.53 -2.33
N LEU A 106 -7.61 1.41 -1.33
CA LEU A 106 -6.72 2.57 -1.14
C LEU A 106 -5.29 2.16 -0.75
N PHE A 107 -5.14 1.08 0.02
CA PHE A 107 -3.82 0.54 0.35
C PHE A 107 -3.08 0.02 -0.90
N THR A 108 -3.79 -0.64 -1.82
CA THR A 108 -3.25 -1.04 -3.12
C THR A 108 -2.81 0.17 -3.95
N VAL A 109 -3.64 1.21 -4.02
CA VAL A 109 -3.31 2.47 -4.69
C VAL A 109 -2.03 3.10 -4.11
N SER A 110 -1.90 3.13 -2.79
CA SER A 110 -0.72 3.66 -2.10
C SER A 110 0.56 2.90 -2.47
N ARG A 111 0.53 1.55 -2.48
CA ARG A 111 1.65 0.71 -2.91
C ARG A 111 2.05 0.99 -4.35
N CYS A 112 1.08 1.07 -5.25
CA CYS A 112 1.33 1.37 -6.66
C CYS A 112 1.97 2.75 -6.84
N ASN A 113 1.52 3.76 -6.08
CA ASN A 113 2.10 5.10 -6.12
C ASN A 113 3.57 5.12 -5.68
N LEU A 114 3.94 4.36 -4.65
CA LEU A 114 5.33 4.26 -4.20
C LEU A 114 6.26 3.68 -5.27
N ILE A 115 5.81 2.63 -5.97
CA ILE A 115 6.57 2.04 -7.09
C ILE A 115 6.75 3.07 -8.19
N LEU A 116 5.66 3.68 -8.67
CA LEU A 116 5.67 4.61 -9.80
C LEU A 116 6.47 5.89 -9.51
N GLN A 117 6.47 6.37 -8.25
CA GLN A 117 7.25 7.56 -7.87
C GLN A 117 8.76 7.32 -7.88
N ARG A 118 9.22 6.08 -7.70
CA ARG A 118 10.64 5.79 -7.44
C ARG A 118 11.34 5.06 -8.58
N ILE A 119 10.58 4.34 -9.41
CA ILE A 119 11.13 3.45 -10.43
C ILE A 119 11.96 4.16 -11.50
N ASP A 120 11.65 5.42 -11.80
CA ASP A 120 12.39 6.19 -12.81
C ASP A 120 13.75 6.69 -12.30
N ALA A 121 13.96 6.73 -10.98
CA ALA A 121 15.22 7.18 -10.36
C ALA A 121 16.31 6.10 -10.30
N VAL A 122 15.97 4.83 -10.58
CA VAL A 122 16.90 3.70 -10.49
C VAL A 122 17.20 3.18 -11.90
N ASP A 123 18.47 3.00 -12.22
CA ASP A 123 18.88 2.49 -13.53
C ASP A 123 18.88 0.95 -13.58
N PHE A 124 18.18 0.39 -14.57
CA PHE A 124 18.09 -1.04 -14.89
C PHE A 124 17.37 -1.20 -16.24
N ASP A 125 17.28 -2.44 -16.73
CA ASP A 125 16.74 -2.76 -18.07
C ASP A 125 15.43 -2.03 -18.39
N ALA A 126 15.42 -1.30 -19.50
CA ALA A 126 14.31 -0.42 -19.86
C ALA A 126 13.02 -1.20 -20.19
N ALA A 127 13.12 -2.39 -20.77
CA ALA A 127 11.97 -3.22 -21.09
C ALA A 127 11.33 -3.77 -19.81
N VAL A 128 12.14 -4.24 -18.85
CA VAL A 128 11.67 -4.66 -17.53
C VAL A 128 11.03 -3.49 -16.78
N LYS A 129 11.67 -2.32 -16.80
CA LYS A 129 11.13 -1.10 -16.17
C LYS A 129 9.76 -0.74 -16.73
N GLN A 130 9.61 -0.74 -18.06
CA GLN A 130 8.35 -0.44 -18.72
C GLN A 130 7.27 -1.47 -18.35
N LYS A 131 7.61 -2.76 -18.30
CA LYS A 131 6.70 -3.82 -17.87
C LYS A 131 6.20 -3.61 -16.44
N ILE A 132 7.10 -3.37 -15.48
CA ILE A 132 6.74 -3.12 -14.08
C ILE A 132 5.82 -1.90 -13.96
N LYS A 133 6.12 -0.81 -14.68
CA LYS A 133 5.25 0.39 -14.69
C LYS A 133 3.87 0.08 -15.24
N ALA A 134 3.77 -0.67 -16.34
CA ALA A 134 2.50 -1.01 -16.96
C ALA A 134 1.62 -1.87 -16.03
N GLU A 135 2.19 -2.92 -15.44
CA GLU A 135 1.46 -3.76 -14.46
C GLU A 135 1.02 -2.94 -13.24
N THR A 136 1.90 -2.09 -12.70
CA THR A 136 1.58 -1.23 -11.56
C THR A 136 0.46 -0.24 -11.89
N LEU A 137 0.46 0.35 -13.08
CA LEU A 137 -0.61 1.25 -13.54
C LEU A 137 -1.93 0.51 -13.68
N PHE A 138 -1.92 -0.71 -14.22
CA PHE A 138 -3.11 -1.55 -14.29
C PHE A 138 -3.67 -1.85 -12.90
N LEU A 139 -2.85 -2.31 -11.95
CA LEU A 139 -3.28 -2.59 -10.58
C LEU A 139 -3.90 -1.35 -9.92
N ARG A 140 -3.26 -0.18 -10.08
CA ARG A 140 -3.78 1.08 -9.55
C ARG A 140 -5.12 1.45 -10.17
N ALA A 141 -5.24 1.37 -11.50
CA ALA A 141 -6.48 1.67 -12.22
C ALA A 141 -7.60 0.70 -11.81
N PHE A 142 -7.27 -0.58 -11.66
CA PHE A 142 -8.20 -1.61 -11.22
C PHE A 142 -8.72 -1.35 -9.81
N SER A 143 -7.86 -0.97 -8.85
CA SER A 143 -8.30 -0.59 -7.50
C SER A 143 -9.17 0.67 -7.50
N TYR A 144 -8.86 1.67 -8.34
CA TYR A 144 -9.76 2.82 -8.52
C TYR A 144 -11.10 2.41 -9.12
N PHE A 145 -11.11 1.49 -10.09
CA PHE A 145 -12.34 0.99 -10.68
C PHE A 145 -13.23 0.29 -9.65
N GLN A 146 -12.66 -0.50 -8.74
CA GLN A 146 -13.43 -1.08 -7.62
C GLN A 146 -14.04 0.01 -6.74
N LEU A 147 -13.27 1.04 -6.38
CA LEU A 147 -13.79 2.16 -5.57
C LEU A 147 -14.95 2.89 -6.26
N VAL A 148 -14.82 3.21 -7.55
CA VAL A 148 -15.90 3.85 -8.32
C VAL A 148 -17.12 2.94 -8.40
N GLN A 149 -16.92 1.64 -8.62
CA GLN A 149 -18.02 0.69 -8.79
C GLN A 149 -18.87 0.54 -7.52
N TYR A 150 -18.25 0.54 -6.34
CA TYR A 150 -18.98 0.35 -5.07
C TYR A 150 -19.36 1.64 -4.34
N PHE A 151 -18.67 2.76 -4.61
CA PHE A 151 -18.84 4.00 -3.83
C PHE A 151 -19.25 5.22 -4.67
N GLY A 152 -19.11 5.19 -6.00
CA GLY A 152 -19.36 6.34 -6.89
C GLY A 152 -18.12 7.19 -7.12
#